data_AF-A0A436RXB0-F1
#
_entry.id   AF-A0A436RXB0-F1
#
_cell.length_a   1.000
_cell.length_b   1.000
_cell.length_c   1.000
_cell.angle_alpha   90.00
_cell.angle_beta   90.00
_cell.angle_gamma   90.00
#
_symmetry.space_group_name_H-M   'P 1'
#
loop_
_entity.id
_entity.type
_entity.pdbx_description
1 polymer ?
#
loop_
_entity_poly.entity_id
_entity_poly.type
_entity_poly.pdbx_seq_one_letter_code
_entity_poly.pdbx_strand_id
1 'polypeptide(L)'
;LKRIRSGEPDIAIPVFDRSIELSRAAAEIVSADTKFILVEGNYLLLDEEPWTRLAPLFDFTIFVDVPRNELERRLMERWREHGKSDEDARAWIASNDMPNIERVLARRRPADMVIGQ
;
A
#
# COMPACT_ATOMS: atom_id res chain seq x y z
N LEU A 1 8.87 9.46 6.77
CA LEU A 1 9.28 8.30 7.59
C LEU A 1 10.57 8.53 8.38
N LYS A 2 11.73 8.83 7.77
CA LYS A 2 12.98 9.08 8.53
C LYS A 2 12.83 10.14 9.65
N ARG A 3 12.27 11.31 9.31
CA ARG A 3 12.00 12.41 10.25
C ARG A 3 11.06 12.04 11.40
N ILE A 4 10.05 11.22 11.08
CA ILE A 4 9.11 10.67 12.05
C ILE A 4 9.85 9.70 13.00
N ARG A 5 10.66 8.80 12.44
CA ARG A 5 11.46 7.84 13.22
C ARG A 5 12.49 8.52 14.13
N SER A 6 13.02 9.67 13.74
CA SER A 6 13.93 10.46 14.58
C SER A 6 13.23 11.30 15.66
N GLY A 7 11.90 11.26 15.75
CA GLY A 7 11.14 11.99 16.77
C GLY A 7 11.12 13.51 16.55
N GLU A 8 11.34 13.97 15.32
CA GLU A 8 11.14 15.39 15.00
C GLU A 8 9.66 15.76 15.23
N PRO A 9 9.37 16.89 15.91
CA PRO A 9 8.00 17.32 16.14
C PRO A 9 7.33 17.85 14.86
N ASP A 10 6.00 17.80 14.86
CA ASP A 10 5.12 18.45 13.89
C ASP A 10 5.45 18.12 12.42
N ILE A 11 5.54 16.81 12.12
CA ILE A 11 5.83 16.36 10.76
C ILE A 11 4.57 16.39 9.91
N ALA A 12 4.54 17.35 8.99
CA ALA A 12 3.53 17.41 7.95
C ALA A 12 3.67 16.22 6.98
N ILE A 13 2.57 15.50 6.76
CA ILE A 13 2.47 14.39 5.80
C ILE A 13 1.51 14.75 4.65
N PRO A 14 1.76 14.23 3.44
CA PRO A 14 0.79 14.33 2.36
C PRO A 14 -0.40 13.40 2.64
N VAL A 15 -1.61 13.85 2.31
CA VAL A 15 -2.80 12.98 2.30
C VAL A 15 -3.20 12.75 0.85
N PHE A 16 -3.42 11.50 0.48
CA PHE A 16 -3.94 11.16 -0.84
C PHE A 16 -5.47 11.30 -0.83
N ASP A 17 -5.98 12.28 -1.55
CA ASP A 17 -7.41 12.52 -1.67
C ASP A 17 -7.99 11.59 -2.75
N ARG A 18 -8.70 10.56 -2.30
CA ARG A 18 -9.32 9.53 -3.17
C ARG A 18 -10.45 10.09 -4.03
N SER A 19 -11.03 11.26 -3.70
CA SER A 19 -12.12 11.86 -4.48
C SER A 19 -11.64 12.56 -5.75
N ILE A 20 -10.37 12.97 -5.77
CA ILE A 20 -9.75 13.72 -6.87
C ILE A 20 -8.46 13.06 -7.39
N GLU A 21 -8.12 11.86 -6.89
CA GLU A 21 -6.91 11.10 -7.22
C GLU A 21 -5.59 11.89 -7.11
N LEU A 22 -5.50 12.84 -6.17
CA LEU A 22 -4.34 13.72 -6.01
C LEU A 22 -3.79 13.70 -4.58
N SER A 23 -2.46 13.74 -4.47
CA SER A 23 -1.78 13.99 -3.21
C SER A 23 -1.89 15.47 -2.84
N ARG A 24 -2.54 15.78 -1.72
CA ARG A 24 -2.53 17.11 -1.10
C ARG A 24 -1.33 17.21 -0.15
N ALA A 25 -0.41 18.11 -0.46
CA ALA A 25 0.78 18.34 0.38
C ALA A 25 0.40 18.95 1.74
N ALA A 26 1.08 18.52 2.81
CA ALA A 26 0.93 19.03 4.18
C ALA A 26 -0.51 19.04 4.72
N ALA A 27 -1.27 18.00 4.42
CA ALA A 27 -2.69 17.92 4.78
C ALA A 27 -2.92 17.46 6.23
N GLU A 28 -1.96 16.76 6.83
CA GLU A 28 -2.02 16.34 8.24
C GLU A 28 -0.66 16.48 8.94
N ILE A 29 -0.70 16.60 10.27
CA ILE A 29 0.49 16.68 11.14
C ILE A 29 0.54 15.43 12.00
N VAL A 30 1.69 14.75 11.95
CA VAL A 30 2.02 13.71 12.92
C VAL A 30 2.67 14.38 14.12
N SER A 31 1.94 14.39 15.24
CA SER A 31 2.42 14.95 16.50
C SER A 31 3.51 14.09 17.14
N ALA A 32 4.41 14.71 17.90
CA ALA A 32 5.52 14.04 18.58
C ALA A 32 5.07 13.00 19.64
N ASP A 33 3.85 13.11 20.17
CA ASP A 33 3.27 12.16 21.12
C ASP A 33 2.61 10.94 20.44
N THR A 34 2.60 10.89 19.10
CA THR A 34 2.08 9.76 18.32
C THR A 34 2.93 8.52 18.57
N LYS A 35 2.36 7.53 19.27
CA LYS A 35 3.08 6.31 19.66
C LYS A 35 3.16 5.28 18.55
N PHE A 36 2.13 5.19 17.71
CA PHE A 36 2.01 4.19 16.66
C PHE A 36 1.63 4.85 15.35
N ILE A 37 2.33 4.48 14.29
CA ILE A 37 2.08 4.98 12.94
C ILE A 37 1.93 3.77 12.04
N LEU A 38 0.72 3.60 11.53
CA LEU A 38 0.42 2.57 10.54
C LEU A 38 0.71 3.14 9.15
N VAL A 39 1.60 2.48 8.41
CA VAL A 39 1.91 2.82 7.02
C VAL A 39 1.38 1.71 6.14
N GLU A 40 0.52 2.04 5.19
CA GLU A 40 -0.07 1.10 4.24
C GLU A 40 0.44 1.33 2.81
N GLY A 41 0.53 0.25 2.04
CA GLY A 41 0.92 0.32 0.62
C GLY A 41 1.40 -1.03 0.06
N ASN A 42 1.32 -1.16 -1.26
CA ASN A 42 1.59 -2.44 -1.93
C ASN A 42 3.08 -2.83 -1.93
N TYR A 43 3.99 -1.84 -1.89
CA TYR A 43 5.42 -2.07 -2.14
C TYR A 43 6.30 -1.93 -0.90
N LEU A 44 5.71 -1.79 0.30
CA LEU A 44 6.48 -1.55 1.54
C LEU A 44 7.45 -2.69 1.88
N LEU A 45 7.15 -3.91 1.42
CA LEU A 45 7.96 -5.11 1.59
C LEU A 45 8.68 -5.57 0.33
N LEU A 46 8.55 -4.85 -0.80
CA LEU A 46 9.15 -5.25 -2.06
C LEU A 46 10.70 -5.21 -1.96
N ASP A 47 11.36 -6.31 -2.29
CA ASP A 47 12.81 -6.46 -2.27
C ASP A 47 13.46 -5.95 -3.57
N GLU A 48 13.11 -4.73 -3.95
CA GLU A 48 13.67 -4.06 -5.11
C GLU A 48 13.94 -2.58 -4.81
N GLU A 49 14.99 -2.01 -5.39
CA GLU A 49 15.20 -0.57 -5.34
C GLU A 49 14.06 0.17 -6.06
N PRO A 50 13.56 1.31 -5.53
CA PRO A 50 14.04 2.02 -4.34
C PRO A 50 13.41 1.57 -3.01
N TRP A 51 12.55 0.54 -3.03
CA TRP A 51 11.67 0.12 -1.93
C TRP A 51 12.38 -0.61 -0.81
N THR A 52 13.46 -1.34 -1.11
CA THR A 52 14.43 -1.89 -0.15
C THR A 52 14.84 -0.90 0.94
N ARG A 53 14.96 0.39 0.58
CA ARG A 53 15.35 1.48 1.50
C ARG A 53 14.31 1.76 2.59
N LEU A 54 13.08 1.24 2.46
CA LEU A 54 12.03 1.35 3.48
C LEU A 54 12.22 0.35 4.62
N ALA A 55 12.89 -0.78 4.36
CA ALA A 55 13.11 -1.85 5.33
C ALA A 55 13.55 -1.36 6.74
N PRO A 56 14.62 -0.54 6.88
CA PRO A 56 15.10 -0.11 8.18
C PRO A 56 14.21 0.95 8.85
N LEU A 57 13.13 1.39 8.20
CA LEU A 57 12.24 2.44 8.71
C LEU A 57 11.06 1.88 9.51
N PHE A 58 10.76 0.59 9.39
CA PHE A 58 9.65 -0.07 10.06
C PHE A 58 10.14 -0.90 11.23
N ASP A 59 9.46 -0.80 12.37
CA ASP A 59 9.75 -1.61 13.56
C ASP A 59 9.00 -2.95 13.56
N PHE A 60 7.90 -3.02 12.81
CA PHE A 60 7.08 -4.22 12.65
C PHE A 60 6.36 -4.17 11.29
N THR A 61 6.25 -5.31 10.63
CA THR A 61 5.69 -5.43 9.29
C THR A 61 4.60 -6.50 9.22
N ILE A 62 3.53 -6.18 8.49
CA ILE A 62 2.38 -7.07 8.30
C ILE A 62 2.18 -7.26 6.79
N PHE A 63 2.06 -8.50 6.36
CA PHE A 63 1.62 -8.84 5.01
C PHE A 63 0.19 -9.40 5.06
N VAL A 64 -0.70 -8.82 4.27
CA VAL A 64 -2.07 -9.33 4.10
C VAL A 64 -2.05 -10.29 2.92
N ASP A 65 -2.10 -11.59 3.21
CA ASP A 65 -2.19 -12.63 2.20
C ASP A 65 -3.65 -12.89 1.86
N VAL A 66 -3.99 -12.83 0.58
CA VAL A 66 -5.37 -12.99 0.10
C VAL A 66 -5.34 -13.96 -1.06
N PRO A 67 -6.18 -15.02 -1.04
CA PRO A 67 -6.29 -15.95 -2.15
C PRO A 67 -6.56 -15.24 -3.47
N ARG A 68 -5.89 -15.68 -4.55
CA ARG A 68 -5.96 -15.01 -5.87
C ARG A 68 -7.39 -14.83 -6.38
N ASN A 69 -8.23 -15.85 -6.23
CA ASN A 69 -9.64 -15.79 -6.62
C ASN A 69 -10.42 -14.71 -5.85
N GLU A 70 -10.12 -14.52 -4.58
CA GLU A 70 -10.73 -13.48 -3.76
C GLU A 70 -10.21 -12.08 -4.13
N LEU A 71 -8.92 -11.94 -4.44
CA LEU A 71 -8.37 -10.69 -4.99
C LEU A 71 -9.06 -10.32 -6.31
N GLU A 72 -9.16 -11.25 -7.26
CA GLU A 72 -9.81 -11.03 -8.54
C GLU A 72 -11.29 -10.65 -8.36
N ARG A 73 -12.02 -11.33 -7.46
CA ARG A 73 -13.41 -10.99 -7.12
C ARG A 73 -13.54 -9.56 -6.60
N ARG A 74 -12.72 -9.17 -5.62
CA ARG A 74 -12.74 -7.81 -5.02
C ARG A 74 -12.34 -6.73 -6.02
N LEU A 75 -11.37 -7.00 -6.89
CA LEU A 75 -10.96 -6.06 -7.93
C LEU A 75 -12.07 -5.85 -8.96
N MET A 76 -12.75 -6.91 -9.36
CA MET A 76 -13.91 -6.82 -10.26
C MET A 76 -15.03 -6.00 -9.63
N GLU A 77 -15.36 -6.24 -8.36
CA GLU A 77 -16.36 -5.47 -7.61
C GLU A 77 -15.99 -3.99 -7.55
N ARG A 78 -14.75 -3.67 -7.16
CA ARG A 78 -14.24 -2.30 -7.12
C ARG A 78 -14.41 -1.59 -8.47
N TRP A 79 -14.00 -2.23 -9.57
CA TRP A 79 -14.10 -1.61 -10.89
C TRP A 79 -15.54 -1.44 -11.37
N ARG A 80 -16.45 -2.34 -11.00
CA ARG A 80 -17.89 -2.17 -11.23
C ARG A 80 -18.46 -0.97 -10.47
N GLU A 81 -18.06 -0.77 -9.20
CA GLU A 81 -18.44 0.40 -8.42
C GLU A 81 -17.92 1.71 -9.03
N HIS A 82 -16.76 1.66 -9.69
CA HIS A 82 -16.23 2.77 -10.50
C HIS A 82 -16.87 2.90 -11.90
N GLY A 83 -17.91 2.12 -12.20
CA GLY A 83 -18.68 2.21 -13.44
C GLY A 83 -18.01 1.60 -14.68
N LYS A 84 -16.93 0.83 -14.54
CA LYS A 84 -16.32 0.11 -15.67
C LYS A 84 -17.19 -1.07 -16.10
N SER A 85 -17.18 -1.36 -17.40
CA SER A 85 -17.74 -2.61 -17.93
C SER A 85 -16.94 -3.81 -17.41
N ASP A 86 -17.59 -4.97 -17.40
CA ASP A 86 -16.97 -6.23 -17.01
C ASP A 86 -15.77 -6.61 -17.87
N GLU A 87 -15.81 -6.28 -19.16
CA GLU A 87 -14.72 -6.52 -20.11
C GLU A 87 -13.53 -5.59 -19.83
N ASP A 88 -13.78 -4.29 -19.69
CA ASP A 88 -12.75 -3.29 -19.39
C ASP A 88 -12.10 -3.53 -18.03
N ALA A 89 -12.89 -3.94 -17.02
CA ALA A 89 -12.40 -4.28 -15.70
C ALA A 89 -11.42 -5.46 -15.76
N ARG A 90 -11.77 -6.54 -16.48
CA ARG A 90 -10.89 -7.71 -16.67
C ARG A 90 -9.61 -7.32 -17.41
N ALA A 91 -9.72 -6.55 -18.48
CA ALA A 91 -8.56 -6.07 -19.24
C ALA A 91 -7.63 -5.20 -18.37
N TRP A 92 -8.20 -4.33 -17.53
CA TRP A 92 -7.43 -3.51 -16.60
C TRP A 92 -6.76 -4.34 -15.50
N ILE A 93 -7.48 -5.27 -14.89
CA ILE A 93 -6.92 -6.16 -13.87
C ILE A 93 -5.74 -6.95 -14.46
N ALA A 94 -5.91 -7.53 -15.65
CA ALA A 94 -4.87 -8.34 -16.28
C ALA A 94 -3.63 -7.52 -16.67
N SER A 95 -3.80 -6.27 -17.10
CA SER A 95 -2.70 -5.41 -17.57
C SER A 95 -2.05 -4.55 -16.48
N ASN A 96 -2.76 -4.25 -15.38
CA ASN A 96 -2.32 -3.30 -14.36
C ASN A 96 -2.29 -3.88 -12.94
N ASP A 97 -3.42 -4.39 -12.43
CA ASP A 97 -3.49 -4.85 -11.03
C ASP A 97 -2.67 -6.15 -10.84
N MET A 98 -2.88 -7.16 -11.68
CA MET A 98 -2.28 -8.48 -11.54
C MET A 98 -0.75 -8.49 -11.67
N PRO A 99 -0.12 -7.78 -12.63
CA PRO A 99 1.34 -7.73 -12.71
C PRO A 99 1.98 -7.14 -11.44
N ASN A 100 1.33 -6.16 -10.82
CA ASN A 100 1.81 -5.56 -9.57
C ASN A 100 1.67 -6.53 -8.39
N ILE A 101 0.56 -7.25 -8.31
CA ILE A 101 0.32 -8.30 -7.31
C ILE A 101 1.39 -9.40 -7.44
N GLU A 102 1.57 -9.92 -8.66
CA GLU A 102 2.55 -10.99 -8.94
C GLU A 102 3.97 -10.54 -8.64
N ARG A 103 4.34 -9.29 -8.97
CA ARG A 103 5.65 -8.72 -8.64
C ARG A 103 5.90 -8.69 -7.14
N VAL A 104 4.92 -8.25 -6.34
CA VAL A 104 5.04 -8.21 -4.89
C VAL A 104 5.12 -9.62 -4.31
N LEU A 105 4.25 -10.54 -4.74
CA LEU A 105 4.26 -11.91 -4.24
C LEU A 105 5.58 -12.63 -4.54
N ALA A 106 6.14 -12.42 -5.74
CA ALA A 106 7.37 -13.07 -6.16
C ALA A 106 8.64 -12.52 -5.49
N ARG A 107 8.61 -11.27 -5.03
CA ARG A 107 9.84 -10.53 -4.65
C ARG A 107 9.71 -9.77 -3.32
N ARG A 108 8.70 -10.06 -2.49
CA ARG A 108 8.63 -9.47 -1.16
C ARG A 108 9.63 -10.12 -0.21
N ARG A 109 10.12 -9.31 0.73
CA ARG A 109 10.81 -9.79 1.93
C ARG A 109 9.80 -10.48 2.86
N PRO A 110 10.26 -11.36 3.76
CA PRO A 110 9.42 -11.87 4.85
C PRO A 110 8.85 -10.72 5.68
N ALA A 111 7.59 -10.87 6.10
CA ALA A 111 6.97 -9.97 7.07
C ALA A 111 7.08 -10.58 8.46
N ASP A 112 7.04 -9.75 9.50
CA ASP A 112 7.02 -10.22 10.89
C ASP A 112 5.72 -10.98 11.19
N MET A 113 4.62 -10.59 10.52
CA MET A 113 3.34 -11.28 10.59
C MET A 113 2.68 -11.38 9.22
N VAL A 114 2.10 -12.54 8.93
CA VAL A 114 1.23 -12.74 7.77
C VAL A 114 -0.19 -12.97 8.28
N ILE A 115 -1.15 -12.21 7.75
CA ILE A 115 -2.57 -12.37 8.07
C ILE A 115 -3.35 -12.73 6.81
N GLY A 116 -4.31 -13.65 6.96
CA GLY A 116 -5.08 -14.19 5.85
C GLY A 116 -4.68 -15.63 5.52
N GLN A 117 -5.71 -16.45 5.33
CA GLN A 117 -5.68 -17.85 4.89
C GLN A 117 -6.87 -18.00 3.94
#